data_AF-A0A7S0CDF2-F1
#
_entry.id   AF-A0A7S0CDF2-F1
#
_cell.length_a   1.000
_cell.length_b   1.000
_cell.length_c   1.000
_cell.angle_alpha   90.00
_cell.angle_beta   90.00
_cell.angle_gamma   90.00
#
_symmetry.space_group_name_H-M   'P 1'
#
loop_
_entity.id
_entity.type
_entity.pdbx_description
1 polymer ?
#
loop_
_entity_poly.entity_id
_entity_poly.type
_entity_poly.pdbx_seq_one_letter_code
_entity_poly.pdbx_strand_id
1 'polypeptide(L)'
;MTQLSASASLQLKLLYGTLFIITLCGIITTNHKYPLLSFESSDLDWSNAWLITTIIDYYGSTLCFTGVVISSETSWSSGIAWSLGFCLLGSPVCCVWVLLRIRSGGNLRLERIVHHGESSHVLS
;
A
#
# COMPACT_ATOMS: atom_id res chain seq x y z
N MET A 1 19.63 4.35 -20.77
CA MET A 1 19.09 3.93 -19.45
C MET A 1 18.15 4.97 -18.82
N THR A 2 18.39 6.27 -19.00
CA THR A 2 17.55 7.37 -18.44
C THR A 2 16.15 7.47 -19.07
N GLN A 3 16.02 7.31 -20.39
CA GLN A 3 14.71 7.37 -21.08
C GLN A 3 13.75 6.25 -20.66
N LEU A 4 14.26 5.05 -20.39
CA LEU A 4 13.46 3.89 -19.96
C LEU A 4 12.90 4.10 -18.54
N SER A 5 13.69 4.72 -17.65
CA SER A 5 13.28 5.06 -16.28
C SER A 5 12.20 6.16 -16.22
N ALA A 6 12.29 7.16 -17.11
CA ALA A 6 11.31 8.23 -17.20
C ALA A 6 9.93 7.71 -17.63
N SER A 7 9.88 6.82 -18.63
CA SER A 7 8.64 6.19 -19.09
C SER A 7 7.98 5.34 -17.99
N ALA A 8 8.76 4.49 -17.29
CA ALA A 8 8.24 3.68 -16.20
C ALA A 8 7.69 4.52 -15.02
N SER A 9 8.39 5.62 -14.69
CA SER A 9 7.94 6.55 -13.65
C SER A 9 6.64 7.26 -14.03
N LEU A 10 6.47 7.62 -15.30
CA LEU A 10 5.22 8.20 -15.81
C LEU A 10 4.08 7.17 -15.76
N GLN A 11 4.33 5.94 -16.21
CA GLN A 11 3.35 4.86 -16.18
C GLN A 11 2.85 4.57 -14.77
N LEU A 12 3.74 4.53 -13.77
CA LEU A 12 3.35 4.34 -12.36
C LEU A 12 2.48 5.50 -11.86
N LYS A 13 2.85 6.75 -12.17
CA LYS A 13 2.04 7.92 -11.79
C LYS A 13 0.65 7.87 -12.41
N LEU A 14 0.55 7.50 -13.69
CA LEU A 14 -0.73 7.36 -14.38
C LEU A 14 -1.55 6.21 -13.79
N LEU A 15 -0.93 5.07 -13.48
CA LEU A 15 -1.60 3.93 -12.84
C LEU A 15 -2.19 4.33 -11.48
N TYR A 16 -1.37 4.85 -10.56
CA TYR A 16 -1.83 5.24 -9.23
C TYR A 16 -2.82 6.41 -9.27
N GLY A 17 -2.62 7.38 -10.16
CA GLY A 17 -3.57 8.47 -10.37
C GLY A 17 -4.93 7.97 -10.88
N THR A 18 -4.93 7.01 -11.81
CA THR A 18 -6.16 6.40 -12.32
C THR A 18 -6.88 5.60 -11.23
N LEU A 19 -6.15 4.79 -10.46
CA LEU A 19 -6.71 4.05 -9.31
C LEU A 19 -7.35 4.98 -8.28
N PHE A 20 -6.70 6.11 -7.98
CA PHE A 20 -7.24 7.12 -7.08
C PHE A 20 -8.55 7.72 -7.61
N ILE A 21 -8.59 8.12 -8.88
CA ILE A 21 -9.81 8.68 -9.50
C ILE A 21 -10.94 7.66 -9.49
N ILE A 22 -10.67 6.41 -9.87
CA ILE A 22 -11.68 5.33 -9.88
C ILE A 22 -12.26 5.13 -8.48
N THR A 23 -11.40 5.02 -7.47
CA THR A 23 -11.82 4.81 -6.08
C THR A 23 -12.64 6.00 -5.57
N LEU A 24 -12.17 7.22 -5.81
CA LEU A 24 -12.86 8.44 -5.39
C LEU A 24 -14.24 8.58 -6.06
N CYS A 25 -14.31 8.38 -7.37
CA CYS A 25 -15.58 8.37 -8.11
C CYS A 25 -16.51 7.26 -7.60
N GLY A 26 -15.98 6.07 -7.31
CA GLY A 26 -16.72 4.97 -6.71
C GLY A 26 -17.35 5.37 -5.38
N ILE A 27 -16.57 5.94 -4.45
CA ILE A 27 -17.05 6.39 -3.15
C ILE A 27 -18.11 7.48 -3.29
N ILE A 28 -17.87 8.49 -4.14
CA ILE A 28 -18.81 9.59 -4.38
C ILE A 28 -20.14 9.05 -4.92
N THR A 29 -20.08 8.18 -5.93
CA THR A 29 -21.29 7.62 -6.57
C THR A 29 -22.06 6.69 -5.65
N THR A 30 -21.37 5.85 -4.88
CA THR A 30 -21.98 5.01 -3.84
C THR A 30 -22.65 5.89 -2.77
N ASN A 31 -21.98 6.93 -2.28
CA ASN A 31 -22.55 7.83 -1.27
C ASN A 31 -23.73 8.66 -1.78
N HIS A 32 -23.77 9.02 -3.07
CA HIS A 32 -24.93 9.69 -3.64
C HIS A 32 -26.17 8.80 -3.75
N LYS A 33 -25.99 7.50 -4.01
CA LYS A 33 -27.10 6.54 -4.15
C LYS A 33 -27.51 5.90 -2.82
N TYR A 34 -26.53 5.62 -1.97
CA TYR A 34 -26.63 4.92 -0.71
C TYR A 34 -25.94 5.77 0.36
N PRO A 35 -26.56 6.86 0.83
CA PRO A 35 -25.93 7.79 1.76
C PRO A 35 -25.44 7.09 3.03
N LEU A 36 -24.15 7.24 3.36
CA LEU A 36 -23.53 6.63 4.54
C LEU A 36 -24.22 6.99 5.85
N LEU A 37 -24.71 8.23 5.94
CA LEU A 37 -25.26 8.80 7.17
C LEU A 37 -26.68 8.28 7.47
N SER A 38 -27.35 7.70 6.48
CA SER A 38 -28.61 6.98 6.65
C SER A 38 -28.30 5.49 6.77
N PHE A 39 -27.93 5.05 7.97
CA PHE A 39 -27.45 3.70 8.20
C PHE A 39 -28.57 2.66 8.05
N GLU A 40 -28.76 2.15 6.83
CA GLU A 40 -29.79 1.15 6.47
C GLU A 40 -29.17 -0.24 6.28
N SER A 41 -28.63 -0.81 7.37
CA SER A 41 -28.00 -2.15 7.35
C SER A 41 -28.93 -3.33 7.04
N SER A 42 -30.25 -3.10 7.01
CA SER A 42 -31.25 -4.11 6.62
C SER A 42 -31.47 -4.17 5.10
N ASP A 43 -30.97 -3.18 4.37
CA ASP A 43 -30.98 -3.17 2.91
C ASP A 43 -29.74 -3.91 2.38
N LEU A 44 -29.99 -5.00 1.64
CA LEU A 44 -28.96 -5.83 1.04
C LEU A 44 -28.19 -5.07 -0.04
N ASP A 45 -28.86 -4.23 -0.83
CA ASP A 45 -28.24 -3.48 -1.93
C ASP A 45 -27.33 -2.38 -1.37
N TRP A 46 -27.77 -1.68 -0.32
CA TRP A 46 -26.95 -0.72 0.43
C TRP A 46 -25.69 -1.40 0.98
N SER A 47 -25.86 -2.53 1.66
CA SER A 47 -24.76 -3.26 2.30
C SER A 47 -23.76 -3.79 1.28
N ASN A 48 -24.24 -4.34 0.16
CA ASN A 48 -23.40 -4.87 -0.90
C ASN A 48 -22.64 -3.74 -1.62
N ALA A 49 -23.29 -2.61 -1.89
CA ALA A 49 -22.65 -1.45 -2.51
C ALA A 49 -21.49 -0.92 -1.64
N TRP A 50 -21.72 -0.76 -0.33
CA TRP A 50 -20.68 -0.32 0.60
C TRP A 50 -19.59 -1.35 0.82
N LEU A 51 -19.91 -2.64 0.83
CA LEU A 51 -18.93 -3.72 0.90
C LEU A 51 -18.01 -3.70 -0.32
N ILE A 52 -18.55 -3.59 -1.53
CA ILE A 52 -17.75 -3.51 -2.75
C ILE A 52 -16.86 -2.26 -2.75
N THR A 53 -17.43 -1.10 -2.40
CA THR A 53 -16.67 0.15 -2.33
C THR A 53 -15.52 0.07 -1.33
N THR A 54 -15.73 -0.49 -0.14
CA THR A 54 -14.68 -0.65 0.87
C THR A 54 -13.62 -1.68 0.48
N ILE A 55 -13.99 -2.76 -0.20
CA ILE A 55 -13.04 -3.72 -0.78
C ILE A 55 -12.12 -3.02 -1.80
N ILE A 56 -12.69 -2.25 -2.72
CA ILE A 56 -11.93 -1.52 -3.75
C ILE A 56 -10.97 -0.51 -3.08
N ASP A 57 -11.47 0.27 -2.12
CA ASP A 57 -10.67 1.25 -1.38
C ASP A 57 -9.50 0.59 -0.63
N TYR A 58 -9.77 -0.52 0.05
CA TYR A 58 -8.78 -1.29 0.79
C TYR A 58 -7.69 -1.87 -0.12
N TYR A 59 -8.05 -2.57 -1.20
CA TYR A 59 -7.05 -3.16 -2.11
C TYR A 59 -6.33 -2.10 -2.92
N GLY A 60 -7.00 -1.00 -3.30
CA GLY A 60 -6.37 0.16 -3.93
C GLY A 60 -5.27 0.75 -3.05
N SER A 61 -5.57 1.00 -1.78
CA SER A 61 -4.60 1.50 -0.79
C SER A 61 -3.48 0.47 -0.52
N THR A 62 -3.83 -0.81 -0.44
CA THR A 62 -2.87 -1.90 -0.22
C THR A 62 -1.86 -1.99 -1.37
N LEU A 63 -2.30 -1.88 -2.63
CA LEU A 63 -1.41 -1.87 -3.79
C LEU A 63 -0.39 -0.71 -3.76
N CYS A 64 -0.81 0.47 -3.31
CA CYS A 64 0.11 1.59 -3.10
C CYS A 64 1.16 1.24 -2.03
N PHE A 65 0.73 0.64 -0.93
CA PHE A 65 1.61 0.22 0.16
C PHE A 65 2.59 -0.90 -0.23
N THR A 66 2.16 -1.89 -1.02
CA THR A 66 3.07 -2.95 -1.49
C THR A 66 4.19 -2.38 -2.35
N GLY A 67 3.90 -1.39 -3.21
CA GLY A 67 4.94 -0.67 -3.95
C GLY A 67 5.96 0.03 -3.05
N VAL A 68 5.51 0.66 -1.97
CA VAL A 68 6.38 1.27 -0.96
C VAL A 68 7.26 0.23 -0.29
N VAL A 69 6.70 -0.91 0.11
CA VAL A 69 7.45 -1.94 0.84
C VAL A 69 8.45 -2.67 -0.07
N ILE A 70 8.06 -3.04 -1.29
CA ILE A 70 8.97 -3.67 -2.25
C ILE A 70 10.16 -2.74 -2.57
N SER A 71 9.93 -1.43 -2.66
CA SER A 71 11.02 -0.47 -2.90
C SER A 71 11.87 -0.18 -1.65
N SER A 72 11.33 -0.45 -0.46
CA SER A 72 11.98 -0.17 0.83
C SER A 72 12.83 -1.35 1.33
N GLU A 73 12.40 -2.58 1.09
CA GLU A 73 13.07 -3.80 1.54
C GLU A 73 14.29 -4.15 0.67
N THR A 74 15.33 -4.69 1.31
CA THR A 74 16.56 -5.10 0.60
C THR A 74 16.35 -6.37 -0.22
N SER A 75 15.58 -7.31 0.33
CA SER A 75 15.30 -8.61 -0.26
C SER A 75 13.88 -8.66 -0.82
N TRP A 76 13.77 -9.18 -2.05
CA TRP A 76 12.49 -9.37 -2.72
C TRP A 76 11.56 -10.33 -1.94
N SER A 77 12.14 -11.35 -1.29
CA SER A 77 11.39 -12.29 -0.46
C SER A 77 10.73 -11.61 0.75
N SER A 78 11.43 -10.70 1.44
CA SER A 78 10.86 -9.90 2.54
C SER A 78 9.74 -9.01 2.01
N GLY A 79 9.97 -8.28 0.91
CA GLY A 79 8.97 -7.41 0.30
C GLY A 79 7.68 -8.15 -0.10
N ILE A 80 7.81 -9.36 -0.66
CA ILE A 80 6.66 -10.22 -1.01
C ILE A 80 5.96 -10.73 0.25
N ALA A 81 6.69 -11.18 1.28
CA ALA A 81 6.12 -11.66 2.53
C ALA A 81 5.27 -10.59 3.22
N TRP A 82 5.78 -9.35 3.30
CA TRP A 82 5.03 -8.22 3.84
C TRP A 82 3.83 -7.85 2.97
N SER A 83 3.97 -7.88 1.64
CA SER A 83 2.87 -7.62 0.73
C SER A 83 1.73 -8.62 0.87
N LEU A 84 2.05 -9.92 1.01
CA LEU A 84 1.06 -10.96 1.33
C LEU A 84 0.43 -10.73 2.70
N GLY A 85 1.22 -10.32 3.69
CA GLY A 85 0.73 -9.94 5.01
C GLY A 85 -0.30 -8.80 4.94
N PHE A 86 -0.05 -7.77 4.14
CA PHE A 86 -1.01 -6.68 3.95
C PHE A 86 -2.28 -7.15 3.26
N CYS A 87 -2.19 -7.98 2.22
CA CYS A 87 -3.38 -8.49 1.55
C CYS A 87 -4.26 -9.38 2.45
N LEU A 88 -3.65 -10.19 3.32
CA LEU A 88 -4.36 -11.19 4.12
C LEU A 88 -4.81 -10.68 5.50
N LEU A 89 -3.97 -9.90 6.19
CA LEU A 89 -4.19 -9.46 7.57
C LEU A 89 -4.54 -7.97 7.65
N GLY A 90 -4.26 -7.20 6.59
CA GLY A 90 -4.62 -5.80 6.47
C GLY A 90 -3.83 -4.85 7.35
N SER A 91 -4.52 -3.78 7.78
CA SER A 91 -3.92 -2.63 8.47
C SER A 91 -3.04 -2.99 9.67
N PRO A 92 -3.36 -3.98 10.53
CA PRO A 92 -2.48 -4.37 11.63
C PRO A 92 -1.05 -4.71 11.20
N VAL A 93 -0.89 -5.45 10.09
CA VAL A 93 0.44 -5.82 9.59
C VAL A 93 1.14 -4.63 8.95
N CYS A 94 0.41 -3.74 8.26
CA CYS A 94 0.94 -2.47 7.78
C CYS A 94 1.54 -1.65 8.92
N CYS A 95 0.80 -1.53 10.03
CA CYS A 95 1.27 -0.79 11.21
C CYS A 95 2.53 -1.42 11.81
N VAL A 96 2.56 -2.75 11.96
CA VAL A 96 3.74 -3.46 12.47
C VAL A 96 4.96 -3.21 11.57
N TRP A 97 4.79 -3.30 10.25
CA TRP A 97 5.89 -3.03 9.31
C TRP A 97 6.41 -1.59 9.44
N VAL A 98 5.51 -0.60 9.51
CA VAL A 98 5.90 0.81 9.70
C VAL A 98 6.64 1.02 11.02
N LEU A 99 6.17 0.43 12.12
CA LEU A 99 6.85 0.52 13.42
C LEU A 99 8.23 -0.10 13.40
N LEU A 100 8.38 -1.28 12.79
CA LEU A 100 9.68 -1.94 12.62
C LEU A 100 10.61 -1.11 11.74
N ARG A 101 10.08 -0.49 10.69
CA ARG A 101 10.82 0.39 9.78
C ARG A 101 11.37 1.62 10.51
N ILE A 102 10.53 2.30 11.29
CA ILE A 102 10.95 3.46 12.09
C ILE A 102 12.00 3.05 13.11
N ARG A 103 11.81 1.91 13.79
CA ARG A 103 12.76 1.40 14.79
C ARG A 103 14.11 1.02 14.20
N SER A 104 14.13 0.46 12.98
CA SER A 104 15.36 -0.04 12.34
C SER A 104 16.10 1.02 11.54
N GLY A 105 15.38 1.98 10.94
CA GLY A 105 15.92 2.99 10.02
C GLY A 105 15.93 4.42 10.54
N GLY A 106 15.30 4.72 11.70
CA GLY A 106 15.25 6.05 12.31
C GLY A 106 14.49 7.13 11.53
N ASN A 107 14.21 6.92 10.24
CA ASN A 107 13.55 7.86 9.33
C ASN A 107 12.66 7.12 8.31
N LEU A 108 11.56 7.75 7.91
CA LEU A 108 10.64 7.27 6.85
C LEU A 108 11.13 7.60 5.43
N ARG A 109 12.40 7.99 5.26
CA ARG A 109 12.97 8.19 3.93
C ARG A 109 12.94 6.86 3.18
N LEU A 110 12.50 6.92 1.92
CA LEU A 110 12.64 5.85 0.93
C LEU A 110 14.12 5.72 0.55
N GLU A 111 14.92 5.24 1.50
CA GLU A 111 16.29 4.83 1.29
C GLU A 111 16.35 3.31 1.40
N ARG A 112 17.08 2.69 0.47
CA ARG A 112 17.26 1.23 0.47
C ARG A 112 17.94 0.85 1.78
N ILE A 113 17.34 -0.03 2.58
CA ILE A 113 18.05 -0.60 3.74
C ILE A 113 19.23 -1.39 3.18
N VAL A 114 20.45 -0.95 3.47
CA VAL A 114 21.64 -1.76 3.27
C VAL A 114 21.93 -2.41 4.60
N HIS A 115 21.61 -3.69 4.74
CA HIS A 115 22.07 -4.46 5.89
C HIS A 115 23.59 -4.56 5.79
N HIS A 116 24.32 -3.72 6.53
CA HIS A 116 25.72 -3.98 6.85
C HIS A 116 25.77 -5.16 7.83
N GLY A 117 25.80 -6.37 7.28
CA GLY A 117 26.20 -7.57 7.99
C GLY A 117 27.72 -7.73 7.93
N GLU A 118 28.33 -7.89 9.11
CA GLU A 118 29.72 -8.28 9.42
C GLU A 118 30.81 -7.21 9.22
N SER A 119 31.17 -6.48 10.28
CA SER A 119 32.19 -6.86 11.27
C SER A 119 33.61 -6.86 10.72
N SER A 120 34.18 -5.65 10.70
CA SER A 120 35.60 -5.38 10.80
C SER A 120 36.18 -6.00 12.08
N HIS A 121 36.63 -7.25 11.99
CA HIS A 121 37.43 -7.94 13.01
C HIS A 121 38.50 -8.83 12.35
N VAL A 122 39.34 -8.28 11.47
CA VAL A 122 40.64 -8.88 11.09
C VAL A 122 41.65 -7.77 10.74
N LEU A 123 42.01 -6.92 11.70
CA LEU A 123 43.26 -6.16 11.67
C LEU A 123 43.69 -5.87 13.11
N SER A 124 44.34 -6.86 13.73
CA SER A 124 45.31 -6.67 14.81
C SER A 124 46.25 -7.87 14.83
#